data_AF-A0A034VA97-F1
#
_entry.id   AF-A0A034VA97-F1
#
_cell.length_a   1.000
_cell.length_b   1.000
_cell.length_c   1.000
_cell.angle_alpha   90.00
_cell.angle_beta   90.00
_cell.angle_gamma   90.00
#
_symmetry.space_group_name_H-M   'P 1'
#
loop_
_entity.id
_entity.type
_entity.pdbx_description
1 polymer ?
#
loop_
_entity_poly.entity_id
_entity_poly.type
_entity_poly.pdbx_seq_one_letter_code
_entity_poly.pdbx_strand_id
1 'polypeptide(L)'
;TNAKAVKMPMTAGNRTVQRHTSDHTRCHISGWSALFVLLALSTWASQTQAFDLGNELNLKPTNYAEWNKNVTYVSSTAYNARGMQPLYEITHKIIWFFTGEHPLPEGYLVVKENDIEFGPKVERNEWIDLVKHYWLIWLIVLLVGLLIVTMPVVGLCFCCCRCAGACGGRSEPFDKKHDTCRRVFLGFLLIVLATGLLFGVIVTFATNSYMQQGIENSTNRVRDASVDTRKFLESTSEQVDHVLITNYKQLSIQLDNIMRETSSFIIKELEQKSMAVSLIYLTDFLEKLPELRLKLQKMKSITNDLRVYASQLSDGLRGVKRDLLVMLTKCNNKACQDVLNKYEIGKLDANGIHYDQLPDVTEIIDNLDNLISKDIASAGKRGRDILNQMRVHLNTTIAKYTPKIIDSINKAGHAFQHASNEIKLELNKLSQVIKDNTKKYTGVADDYLEEYGPYRFYFGIAV
;
A
#
# COMPACT_ATOMS: atom_id res chain seq x y z
N THR A 1 -3.80 11.52 16.60
CA THR A 1 -3.40 12.92 16.83
C THR A 1 -2.03 13.15 16.23
N ASN A 2 -1.95 14.10 15.30
CA ASN A 2 -0.79 14.83 14.79
C ASN A 2 0.41 14.07 14.19
N ALA A 3 0.49 14.23 12.87
CA ALA A 3 1.68 14.17 12.05
C ALA A 3 2.75 15.19 12.47
N LYS A 4 4.04 14.82 12.31
CA LYS A 4 5.00 15.49 11.41
C LYS A 4 6.41 14.91 11.60
N ALA A 5 6.91 14.26 10.56
CA ALA A 5 8.34 14.13 10.33
C ALA A 5 8.88 15.46 9.77
N VAL A 6 9.97 15.94 10.36
CA VAL A 6 10.64 17.20 10.07
C VAL A 6 11.69 16.97 8.97
N LYS A 7 11.64 17.81 7.93
CA LYS A 7 12.67 17.95 6.89
C LYS A 7 13.47 19.22 7.19
N MET A 8 14.78 19.08 7.34
CA MET A 8 15.73 20.20 7.43
C MET A 8 15.89 20.88 6.07
N PRO A 9 16.14 22.20 6.05
CA PRO A 9 17.18 22.73 5.19
C PRO A 9 18.16 23.65 5.93
N MET A 10 19.44 23.45 5.64
CA MET A 10 20.53 24.39 5.90
C MET A 10 20.43 25.56 4.92
N THR A 11 20.48 26.79 5.43
CA THR A 11 20.83 27.98 4.63
C THR A 11 21.90 28.77 5.37
N ALA A 12 23.07 28.84 4.74
CA ALA A 12 24.17 29.72 5.10
C ALA A 12 23.88 31.16 4.67
N GLY A 13 24.44 32.11 5.42
CA GLY A 13 24.14 33.54 5.33
C GLY A 13 24.72 34.27 4.12
N ASN A 14 24.33 35.54 3.97
CA ASN A 14 25.25 36.65 4.19
C ASN A 14 24.49 37.98 4.37
N ARG A 15 25.03 38.86 5.22
CA ARG A 15 24.57 40.24 5.42
C ARG A 15 25.05 41.12 4.26
N THR A 16 24.24 42.08 3.84
CA THR A 16 24.68 43.49 3.68
C THR A 16 23.49 44.43 3.73
N VAL A 17 23.68 45.48 4.52
CA VAL A 17 22.81 46.64 4.73
C VAL A 17 23.24 47.74 3.75
N GLN A 18 22.31 48.42 3.07
CA GLN A 18 22.21 49.90 3.08
C GLN A 18 21.02 50.43 2.26
N ARG A 19 20.54 51.58 2.72
CA ARG A 19 19.32 52.34 2.37
C ARG A 19 19.65 53.50 1.40
N HIS A 20 18.57 54.06 0.83
CA HIS A 20 18.43 55.38 0.16
C HIS A 20 18.99 55.46 -1.28
N THR A 21 18.35 56.08 -2.28
CA THR A 21 17.41 57.22 -2.32
C THR A 21 16.63 57.23 -3.66
N SER A 22 15.62 58.12 -3.70
CA SER A 22 14.59 58.34 -4.73
C SER A 22 15.07 58.82 -6.12
N ASP A 23 14.22 58.49 -7.10
CA ASP A 23 13.64 59.34 -8.15
C ASP A 23 14.20 59.42 -9.59
N HIS A 24 13.21 59.55 -10.48
CA HIS A 24 13.19 60.13 -11.83
C HIS A 24 13.46 59.28 -13.11
N THR A 25 12.32 58.90 -13.73
CA THR A 25 11.91 59.12 -15.15
C THR A 25 12.52 58.36 -16.36
N ARG A 26 11.60 57.62 -17.00
CA ARG A 26 11.25 57.50 -18.44
C ARG A 26 12.00 56.55 -19.40
N CYS A 27 11.15 55.70 -20.02
CA CYS A 27 11.13 55.23 -21.42
C CYS A 27 12.16 54.17 -21.85
N HIS A 28 11.87 53.15 -22.67
CA HIS A 28 10.67 52.60 -23.33
C HIS A 28 11.08 51.24 -23.96
N ILE A 29 10.10 50.37 -24.25
CA ILE A 29 10.08 49.33 -25.32
C ILE A 29 10.55 47.88 -25.04
N SER A 30 9.51 47.03 -25.00
CA SER A 30 9.32 45.68 -25.56
C SER A 30 10.17 44.49 -25.10
N GLY A 31 9.47 43.50 -24.56
CA GLY A 31 9.97 42.11 -24.51
C GLY A 31 9.05 41.09 -23.85
N TRP A 32 7.79 41.44 -23.54
CA TRP A 32 6.93 40.62 -22.67
C TRP A 32 5.53 40.34 -23.23
N SER A 33 5.44 40.08 -24.54
CA SER A 33 4.23 39.50 -25.17
C SER A 33 4.40 38.03 -25.58
N ALA A 34 5.53 37.39 -25.28
CA ALA A 34 5.78 35.98 -25.63
C ALA A 34 5.59 34.99 -24.46
N LEU A 35 5.40 35.45 -23.22
CA LEU A 35 5.35 34.60 -22.03
C LEU A 35 3.94 34.24 -21.54
N PHE A 36 2.88 34.88 -22.07
CA PHE A 36 1.50 34.60 -21.67
C PHE A 36 0.78 33.55 -22.52
N VAL A 37 1.34 33.16 -23.67
CA VAL A 37 0.74 32.14 -24.55
C VAL A 37 1.22 30.72 -24.20
N LEU A 38 2.33 30.57 -23.50
CA LEU A 38 2.88 29.26 -23.10
C LEU A 38 2.37 28.73 -21.75
N LEU A 39 1.69 29.56 -20.95
CA LEU A 39 1.06 29.17 -19.68
C LEU A 39 -0.41 28.72 -19.82
N ALA A 40 -1.00 28.85 -21.00
CA ALA A 40 -2.37 28.42 -21.29
C ALA A 40 -2.47 27.03 -21.96
N LEU A 41 -1.35 26.38 -22.27
CA LEU A 41 -1.30 25.08 -22.96
C LEU A 41 -0.86 23.91 -22.08
N SER A 42 -0.51 24.15 -20.80
CA SER A 42 -0.12 23.08 -19.86
C SER A 42 -1.27 22.58 -18.96
N THR A 43 -2.50 23.04 -19.16
CA THR A 43 -3.70 22.53 -18.44
C THR A 43 -4.57 21.57 -19.25
N TRP A 44 -4.17 21.23 -20.48
CA TRP A 44 -4.71 20.07 -21.20
C TRP A 44 -3.73 18.89 -21.14
N ALA A 45 -3.12 18.70 -19.97
CA ALA A 45 -2.54 17.40 -19.62
C ALA A 45 -3.70 16.49 -19.22
N SER A 46 -4.21 15.76 -20.21
CA SER A 46 -4.77 14.43 -20.05
C SER A 46 -5.68 14.25 -18.83
N GLN A 47 -6.92 14.72 -18.95
CA GLN A 47 -8.02 14.03 -18.27
C GLN A 47 -8.24 12.71 -19.02
N THR A 48 -7.28 11.78 -18.93
CA THR A 48 -7.64 10.37 -18.94
C THR A 48 -8.55 10.23 -17.73
N GLN A 49 -9.86 10.25 -17.97
CA GLN A 49 -10.76 9.51 -17.10
C GLN A 49 -10.19 8.10 -17.10
N ALA A 50 -9.36 7.78 -16.10
CA ALA A 50 -9.19 6.40 -15.72
C ALA A 50 -10.62 5.95 -15.44
N PHE A 51 -11.17 5.18 -16.37
CA PHE A 51 -12.47 4.58 -16.20
C PHE A 51 -12.36 3.80 -14.89
N ASP A 52 -12.96 4.33 -13.83
CA ASP A 52 -12.90 3.77 -12.49
C ASP A 52 -13.80 2.55 -12.47
N LEU A 53 -13.29 1.48 -13.08
CA LEU A 53 -13.94 0.21 -13.31
C LEU A 53 -14.47 -0.36 -11.98
N GLY A 54 -13.87 0.01 -10.84
CA GLY A 54 -14.28 -0.42 -9.51
C GLY A 54 -15.60 0.17 -9.04
N ASN A 55 -15.83 1.47 -9.27
CA ASN A 55 -17.09 2.14 -8.93
C ASN A 55 -18.20 1.77 -9.92
N GLU A 56 -17.88 1.63 -11.21
CA GLU A 56 -18.87 1.26 -12.23
C GLU A 56 -19.33 -0.22 -12.09
N LEU A 57 -18.44 -1.12 -11.68
CA LEU A 57 -18.73 -2.56 -11.51
C LEU A 57 -19.19 -2.95 -10.09
N ASN A 58 -19.32 -2.00 -9.16
CA ASN A 58 -19.72 -2.23 -7.76
C ASN A 58 -18.85 -3.29 -7.05
N LEU A 59 -17.52 -3.19 -7.23
CA LEU A 59 -16.58 -4.13 -6.62
C LEU A 59 -16.46 -3.87 -5.11
N LYS A 60 -17.09 -4.72 -4.29
CA LYS A 60 -16.99 -4.62 -2.82
C LYS A 60 -15.62 -5.11 -2.34
N PRO A 61 -14.91 -4.32 -1.50
CA PRO A 61 -13.62 -4.73 -0.95
C PRO A 61 -13.76 -5.98 -0.07
N THR A 62 -12.71 -6.80 -0.04
CA THR A 62 -12.64 -7.99 0.82
C THR A 62 -12.48 -7.58 2.27
N ASN A 63 -13.37 -8.07 3.15
CA ASN A 63 -13.22 -7.89 4.60
C ASN A 63 -12.37 -9.05 5.15
N TYR A 64 -11.14 -8.75 5.54
CA TYR A 64 -10.20 -9.75 6.05
C TYR A 64 -10.39 -9.97 7.56
N ALA A 65 -10.24 -11.21 8.01
CA ALA A 65 -10.19 -11.49 9.43
C ALA A 65 -8.88 -10.94 10.01
N GLU A 66 -8.96 -10.12 11.06
CA GLU A 66 -7.79 -9.67 11.79
C GLU A 66 -7.15 -10.81 12.57
N TRP A 67 -5.82 -10.89 12.54
CA TRP A 67 -5.06 -11.79 13.40
C TRP A 67 -4.81 -11.12 14.75
N ASN A 68 -5.33 -11.70 15.83
CA ASN A 68 -5.09 -11.21 17.18
C ASN A 68 -4.73 -12.36 18.12
N LYS A 69 -3.46 -12.40 18.55
CA LYS A 69 -2.94 -13.32 19.56
C LYS A 69 -2.11 -12.55 20.56
N ASN A 70 -2.51 -12.58 21.83
CA ASN A 70 -1.73 -11.99 22.91
C ASN A 70 -0.67 -12.98 23.39
N VAL A 71 0.60 -12.75 23.05
CA VAL A 71 1.72 -13.61 23.44
C VAL A 71 2.46 -12.99 24.62
N THR A 72 2.59 -13.75 25.71
CA THR A 72 3.33 -13.33 26.90
C THR A 72 4.73 -13.93 26.92
N TYR A 73 5.72 -13.04 26.95
CA TYR A 73 7.14 -13.37 27.06
C TYR A 73 7.59 -13.30 28.52
N VAL A 74 8.49 -14.18 28.92
CA VAL A 74 9.00 -14.32 30.29
C VAL A 74 10.29 -13.52 30.49
N SER A 75 11.12 -13.45 29.46
CA SER A 75 12.42 -12.78 29.45
C SER A 75 12.26 -11.26 29.61
N SER A 76 13.19 -10.67 30.36
CA SER A 76 13.22 -9.23 30.62
C SER A 76 14.63 -8.70 30.50
N THR A 77 14.75 -7.54 29.84
CA THR A 77 15.98 -6.75 29.77
C THR A 77 16.13 -5.81 30.97
N ALA A 78 15.14 -5.78 31.88
CA ALA A 78 15.19 -4.92 33.05
C ALA A 78 16.37 -5.31 33.96
N TYR A 79 17.28 -4.36 34.12
CA TYR A 79 18.43 -4.47 35.00
C TYR A 79 18.14 -3.77 36.33
N ASN A 80 18.25 -4.50 37.44
CA ASN A 80 18.13 -3.90 38.77
C ASN A 80 19.54 -3.64 39.33
N ALA A 81 19.99 -2.39 39.20
CA ALA A 81 21.28 -1.92 39.70
C ALA A 81 21.38 -1.87 41.24
N ARG A 82 20.25 -2.07 41.95
CA ARG A 82 20.12 -1.90 43.40
C ARG A 82 20.76 -0.57 43.83
N GLY A 83 21.61 -0.58 44.87
CA GLY A 83 22.33 0.62 45.34
C GLY A 83 23.59 0.98 44.56
N MET A 84 23.99 0.20 43.54
CA MET A 84 25.25 0.39 42.81
C MET A 84 25.12 1.23 41.54
N GLN A 85 23.92 1.72 41.22
CA GLN A 85 23.68 2.50 40.01
C GLN A 85 24.65 3.68 39.82
N PRO A 86 24.91 4.55 40.82
CA PRO A 86 25.82 5.68 40.64
C PRO A 86 27.25 5.25 40.32
N LEU A 87 27.68 4.13 40.91
CA LEU A 87 29.01 3.58 40.68
C LEU A 87 29.14 3.07 39.24
N TYR A 88 28.14 2.35 38.73
CA TYR A 88 28.15 1.87 37.35
C TYR A 88 28.16 3.03 36.34
N GLU A 89 27.39 4.08 36.59
CA GLU A 89 27.39 5.28 35.73
C GLU A 89 28.78 5.95 35.69
N ILE A 90 29.45 6.07 36.83
CA ILE A 90 30.83 6.58 36.90
C ILE A 90 31.78 5.66 36.15
N THR A 91 31.70 4.35 36.38
CA THR A 91 32.54 3.36 35.71
C THR A 91 32.36 3.41 34.19
N HIS A 92 31.13 3.53 33.68
CA HIS A 92 30.88 3.68 32.25
C HIS A 92 31.50 4.94 31.67
N LYS A 93 31.41 6.08 32.37
CA LYS A 93 32.07 7.33 31.94
C LYS A 93 33.59 7.19 31.90
N ILE A 94 34.17 6.52 32.90
CA ILE A 94 35.61 6.26 32.98
C ILE A 94 36.05 5.33 31.84
N ILE A 95 35.35 4.22 31.63
CA ILE A 95 35.66 3.29 30.53
C ILE A 95 35.58 4.03 29.20
N TRP A 96 34.50 4.75 28.94
CA TRP A 96 34.34 5.53 27.71
C TRP A 96 35.43 6.60 27.53
N PHE A 97 35.89 7.21 28.62
CA PHE A 97 37.03 8.13 28.57
C PHE A 97 38.34 7.46 28.15
N PHE A 98 38.58 6.21 28.55
CA PHE A 98 39.80 5.47 28.20
C PHE A 98 39.73 4.77 26.83
N THR A 99 38.57 4.26 26.44
CA THR A 99 38.40 3.42 25.24
C THR A 99 37.69 4.12 24.08
N GLY A 100 37.06 5.27 24.31
CA GLY A 100 36.22 5.94 23.31
C GLY A 100 34.93 5.17 22.99
N GLU A 101 34.23 5.59 21.93
CA GLU A 101 32.95 5.00 21.47
C GLU A 101 33.10 3.62 20.83
N HIS A 102 34.27 3.33 20.26
CA HIS A 102 34.57 2.05 19.62
C HIS A 102 35.64 1.32 20.42
N PRO A 103 35.27 0.34 21.28
CA PRO A 103 36.23 -0.30 22.17
C PRO A 103 37.27 -1.12 21.41
N LEU A 104 37.04 -1.48 20.15
CA LEU A 104 38.01 -2.17 19.31
C LEU A 104 38.08 -1.50 17.92
N PRO A 105 39.28 -1.14 17.41
CA PRO A 105 39.42 -0.61 16.07
C PRO A 105 39.04 -1.64 14.99
N GLU A 106 38.53 -1.15 13.86
CA GLU A 106 38.09 -2.01 12.75
C GLU A 106 39.25 -2.83 12.15
N GLY A 107 38.95 -4.07 11.76
CA GLY A 107 39.89 -4.97 11.07
C GLY A 107 40.68 -5.93 11.97
N TYR A 108 40.41 -5.96 13.28
CA TYR A 108 41.01 -6.92 14.22
C TYR A 108 40.15 -8.16 14.47
N LEU A 109 38.83 -8.05 14.30
CA LEU A 109 37.89 -9.17 14.34
C LEU A 109 37.02 -9.09 13.09
N VAL A 110 36.86 -10.22 12.40
CA VAL A 110 35.92 -10.34 11.28
C VAL A 110 35.04 -11.53 11.55
N VAL A 111 33.72 -11.32 11.44
CA VAL A 111 32.75 -12.41 11.56
C VAL A 111 32.61 -13.06 10.20
N LYS A 112 33.07 -14.29 10.07
CA LYS A 112 32.94 -15.11 8.87
C LYS A 112 32.14 -16.35 9.22
N GLU A 113 31.03 -16.56 8.52
CA GLU A 113 30.24 -17.81 8.57
C GLU A 113 30.02 -18.37 9.99
N ASN A 114 29.63 -17.49 10.91
CA ASN A 114 29.27 -17.81 12.30
C ASN A 114 30.43 -18.04 13.28
N ASP A 115 31.69 -17.90 12.85
CA ASP A 115 32.87 -17.86 13.72
C ASP A 115 33.52 -16.46 13.74
N ILE A 116 34.11 -16.13 14.88
CA ILE A 116 34.88 -14.89 15.06
C ILE A 116 36.33 -15.20 14.70
N GLU A 117 36.72 -14.83 13.48
CA GLU A 117 38.10 -14.98 13.03
C GLU A 117 38.91 -13.72 13.33
N PHE A 118 40.22 -13.91 13.48
CA PHE A 118 41.16 -12.80 13.55
C PHE A 118 41.12 -12.02 12.24
N GLY A 119 40.91 -10.71 12.36
CA GLY A 119 40.82 -9.84 11.21
C GLY A 119 42.17 -9.67 10.49
N PRO A 120 42.15 -9.10 9.27
CA PRO A 120 43.32 -9.04 8.40
C PRO A 120 44.46 -8.19 8.98
N LYS A 121 44.20 -7.34 9.98
CA LYS A 121 45.25 -6.60 10.70
C LYS A 121 46.07 -7.49 11.66
N VAL A 122 45.46 -8.54 12.21
CA VAL A 122 46.14 -9.50 13.08
C VAL A 122 47.06 -10.40 12.27
N GLU A 123 46.60 -10.89 11.11
CA GLU A 123 47.41 -11.70 10.19
C GLU A 123 48.62 -10.92 9.64
N ARG A 124 48.46 -9.62 9.38
CA ARG A 124 49.55 -8.73 8.95
C ARG A 124 50.41 -8.19 10.10
N ASN A 125 50.15 -8.63 11.34
CA ASN A 125 50.89 -8.24 12.55
C ASN A 125 50.90 -6.72 12.82
N GLU A 126 49.83 -6.01 12.41
CA GLU A 126 49.70 -4.55 12.46
C GLU A 126 49.21 -4.03 13.83
N TRP A 127 49.90 -4.39 14.92
CA TRP A 127 49.48 -4.05 16.29
C TRP A 127 49.59 -2.55 16.67
N ILE A 128 50.28 -1.77 15.84
CA ILE A 128 50.56 -0.35 16.11
C ILE A 128 49.28 0.46 16.24
N ASP A 129 48.24 0.14 15.46
CA ASP A 129 46.94 0.81 15.55
C ASP A 129 46.24 0.52 16.88
N LEU A 130 46.34 -0.71 17.38
CA LEU A 130 45.78 -1.10 18.68
C LEU A 130 46.48 -0.37 19.83
N VAL A 131 47.81 -0.32 19.79
CA VAL A 131 48.62 0.36 20.82
C VAL A 131 48.34 1.86 20.84
N LYS A 132 48.20 2.50 19.66
CA LYS A 132 47.81 3.92 19.56
C LYS A 132 46.43 4.16 20.14
N HIS A 133 45.48 3.27 19.87
CA HIS A 133 44.11 3.39 20.38
C HIS A 133 44.06 3.36 21.91
N TYR A 134 44.87 2.51 22.56
CA TYR A 134 44.96 2.41 24.02
C TYR A 134 46.14 3.15 24.64
N TRP A 135 46.69 4.17 23.96
CA TRP A 135 47.88 4.89 24.42
C TRP A 135 47.76 5.41 25.87
N LEU A 136 46.57 5.87 26.26
CA LEU A 136 46.33 6.43 27.58
C LEU A 136 46.39 5.37 28.70
N ILE A 137 45.94 4.15 28.41
CA ILE A 137 46.08 3.00 29.33
C ILE A 137 47.57 2.64 29.47
N TRP A 138 48.30 2.58 28.36
CA TRP A 138 49.74 2.29 28.37
C TRP A 138 50.54 3.32 29.16
N LEU A 139 50.19 4.60 29.07
CA LEU A 139 50.81 5.66 29.87
C LEU A 139 50.64 5.42 31.37
N ILE A 140 49.43 5.06 31.80
CA ILE A 140 49.16 4.76 33.21
C ILE A 140 49.94 3.52 33.67
N VAL A 141 49.94 2.45 32.86
CA VAL A 141 50.69 1.23 33.17
C VAL A 141 52.19 1.53 33.33
N LEU A 142 52.76 2.36 32.46
CA LEU A 142 54.16 2.78 32.55
C LEU A 142 54.44 3.58 33.83
N LEU A 143 53.55 4.51 34.19
CA LEU A 143 53.69 5.32 35.41
C LEU A 143 53.59 4.46 36.68
N VAL A 144 52.63 3.54 36.75
CA VAL A 144 52.47 2.61 37.87
C VAL A 144 53.66 1.65 37.94
N GLY A 145 54.12 1.11 36.81
CA GLY A 145 55.30 0.27 36.74
C GLY A 145 56.55 0.98 37.27
N LEU A 146 56.74 2.25 36.90
CA LEU A 146 57.83 3.08 37.44
C LEU A 146 57.71 3.25 38.96
N LEU A 147 56.51 3.50 39.49
CA LEU A 147 56.29 3.59 40.94
C LEU A 147 56.66 2.29 41.65
N ILE A 148 56.25 1.13 41.11
CA ILE A 148 56.56 -0.19 41.68
C ILE A 148 58.06 -0.45 41.71
N VAL A 149 58.80 -0.04 40.67
CA VAL A 149 60.27 -0.22 40.61
C VAL A 149 61.00 0.78 41.51
N THR A 150 60.53 2.02 41.58
CA THR A 150 61.18 3.06 42.40
C THR A 150 60.96 2.87 43.89
N MET A 151 59.82 2.31 44.32
CA MET A 151 59.50 2.02 45.72
C MET A 151 60.59 1.19 46.45
N PRO A 152 61.02 0.01 45.94
CA PRO A 152 62.07 -0.78 46.57
C PRO A 152 63.47 -0.16 46.42
N VAL A 153 63.74 0.58 45.34
CA VAL A 153 65.04 1.27 45.14
C VAL A 153 65.21 2.40 46.15
N VAL A 154 64.15 3.20 46.36
CA VAL A 154 64.11 4.23 47.39
C VAL A 154 64.20 3.59 48.77
N GLY A 155 63.47 2.49 49.02
CA GLY A 155 63.56 1.72 50.27
C GLY A 155 64.98 1.18 50.56
N LEU A 156 65.66 0.62 49.56
CA LEU A 156 67.04 0.15 49.67
C LEU A 156 68.02 1.30 49.90
N CYS A 157 67.86 2.42 49.21
CA CYS A 157 68.66 3.62 49.40
C CYS A 157 68.51 4.17 50.83
N PHE A 158 67.28 4.28 51.34
CA PHE A 158 67.02 4.67 52.73
C PHE A 158 67.57 3.66 53.75
N CYS A 159 67.47 2.36 53.47
CA CYS A 159 68.06 1.30 54.31
C CYS A 159 69.58 1.45 54.41
N CYS A 160 70.27 1.57 53.26
CA CYS A 160 71.73 1.77 53.20
C CYS A 160 72.17 3.08 53.87
N CYS A 161 71.44 4.18 53.65
CA CYS A 161 71.74 5.46 54.29
C CYS A 161 71.50 5.45 55.82
N ARG A 162 70.58 4.61 56.32
CA ARG A 162 70.38 4.38 57.76
C ARG A 162 71.44 3.47 58.36
N CYS A 163 71.87 2.43 57.63
CA CYS A 163 73.00 1.57 58.02
C CYS A 163 74.34 2.33 58.04
N ALA A 164 74.53 3.32 57.16
CA ALA A 164 75.70 4.20 57.13
C ALA A 164 75.64 5.35 58.15
N GLY A 165 74.61 5.41 59.00
CA GLY A 165 74.47 6.42 60.07
C GLY A 165 74.16 7.85 59.59
N ALA A 166 74.01 8.08 58.29
CA ALA A 166 73.78 9.40 57.70
C ALA A 166 72.30 9.81 57.66
N CYS A 167 71.37 8.84 57.63
CA CYS A 167 69.93 9.07 57.70
C CYS A 167 69.35 8.55 59.03
N GLY A 168 69.47 9.39 60.06
CA GLY A 168 68.73 9.27 61.31
C GLY A 168 68.17 10.64 61.66
N GLY A 169 66.85 10.77 61.79
CA GLY A 169 66.22 12.04 62.15
C GLY A 169 66.84 12.58 63.44
N ARG A 170 67.49 13.75 63.37
CA ARG A 170 67.83 14.50 64.57
C ARG A 170 66.52 14.83 65.28
N SER A 171 66.39 14.44 66.54
CA SER A 171 65.30 14.89 67.40
C SER A 171 65.55 16.36 67.76
N GLU A 172 65.25 17.27 66.85
CA GLU A 172 65.11 18.69 67.18
C GLU A 172 63.69 18.91 67.72
N PRO A 173 63.51 19.28 69.00
CA PRO A 173 62.20 19.49 69.59
C PRO A 173 61.75 20.92 69.30
N PHE A 174 61.45 21.25 68.04
CA PHE A 174 60.81 22.53 67.72
C PHE A 174 59.81 22.34 66.57
N ASP A 175 58.56 22.01 66.92
CA ASP A 175 57.42 22.11 66.01
C ASP A 175 57.33 23.54 65.46
N LYS A 176 57.38 23.69 64.13
CA LYS A 176 57.27 25.00 63.47
C LYS A 176 55.79 25.40 63.48
N LYS A 177 55.45 26.69 63.60
CA LYS A 177 54.06 27.19 63.69
C LYS A 177 53.10 26.71 62.57
N HIS A 178 53.63 26.26 61.42
CA HIS A 178 52.85 25.73 60.30
C HIS A 178 52.64 24.19 60.34
N ASP A 179 53.34 23.48 61.22
CA ASP A 179 53.22 22.02 61.34
C ASP A 179 51.84 21.58 61.85
N THR A 180 51.16 22.40 62.66
CA THR A 180 49.77 22.12 63.10
C THR A 180 48.79 22.07 61.92
N CYS A 181 48.88 23.02 60.98
CA CYS A 181 48.01 23.04 59.79
C CYS A 181 48.32 21.88 58.84
N ARG A 182 49.62 21.61 58.63
CA ARG A 182 50.08 20.47 57.82
C ARG A 182 49.64 19.13 58.41
N ARG A 183 49.68 18.98 59.74
CA ARG A 183 49.23 17.78 60.45
C ARG A 183 47.73 17.57 60.35
N VAL A 184 46.94 18.64 60.45
CA VAL A 184 45.48 18.59 60.27
C VAL A 184 45.13 18.24 58.82
N PHE A 185 45.79 18.85 57.83
CA PHE A 185 45.58 18.55 56.42
C PHE A 185 45.97 17.10 56.07
N LEU A 186 47.14 16.63 56.54
CA LEU A 186 47.58 15.26 56.34
C LEU A 186 46.66 14.26 57.05
N GLY A 187 46.21 14.58 58.26
CA GLY A 187 45.24 13.77 59.01
C GLY A 187 43.89 13.68 58.31
N PHE A 188 43.38 14.80 57.79
CA PHE A 188 42.15 14.82 56.98
C PHE A 188 42.30 13.98 55.70
N LEU A 189 43.42 14.13 54.99
CA LEU A 189 43.71 13.35 53.77
C LEU A 189 43.80 11.85 54.09
N LEU A 190 44.43 11.48 55.20
CA LEU A 190 44.49 10.08 55.65
C LEU A 190 43.09 9.54 55.97
N ILE A 191 42.24 10.32 56.65
CA ILE A 191 40.85 9.94 56.92
C ILE A 191 40.07 9.72 55.61
N VAL A 192 40.20 10.64 54.64
CA VAL A 192 39.54 10.51 53.33
C VAL A 192 40.04 9.28 52.57
N LEU A 193 41.35 9.00 52.59
CA LEU A 193 41.90 7.79 51.98
C LEU A 193 41.41 6.53 52.69
N ALA A 194 41.40 6.52 54.02
CA ALA A 194 40.95 5.38 54.81
C ALA A 194 39.46 5.07 54.58
N THR A 195 38.60 6.09 54.54
CA THR A 195 37.17 5.91 54.22
C THR A 195 36.97 5.47 52.77
N GLY A 196 37.76 5.99 51.83
CA GLY A 196 37.76 5.55 50.43
C GLY A 196 38.13 4.08 50.28
N LEU A 197 39.15 3.61 51.00
CA LEU A 197 39.55 2.20 51.03
C LEU A 197 38.45 1.30 51.62
N LEU A 198 37.84 1.71 52.74
CA LEU A 198 36.71 0.96 53.32
C LEU A 198 35.52 0.86 52.35
N PHE A 199 35.20 1.96 51.66
CA PHE A 199 34.17 1.95 50.62
C PHE A 199 34.52 1.00 49.48
N GLY A 200 35.79 0.99 49.02
CA GLY A 200 36.27 0.06 48.00
C GLY A 200 36.10 -1.41 48.38
N VAL A 201 36.36 -1.77 49.64
CA VAL A 201 36.15 -3.14 50.14
C VAL A 201 34.67 -3.52 50.12
N ILE A 202 33.77 -2.62 50.57
CA ILE A 202 32.32 -2.86 50.54
C ILE A 202 31.82 -3.07 49.11
N VAL A 203 32.28 -2.20 48.19
CA VAL A 203 31.96 -2.31 46.76
C VAL A 203 32.44 -3.64 46.20
N THR A 204 33.68 -4.05 46.49
CA THR A 204 34.24 -5.31 46.01
C THR A 204 33.39 -6.50 46.47
N PHE A 205 33.01 -6.54 47.75
CA PHE A 205 32.15 -7.60 48.29
C PHE A 205 30.75 -7.62 47.64
N ALA A 206 30.13 -6.44 47.50
CA ALA A 206 28.81 -6.32 46.89
C ALA A 206 28.83 -6.69 45.40
N THR A 207 29.86 -6.27 44.65
CA THR A 207 30.05 -6.65 43.24
C THR A 207 30.28 -8.16 43.10
N ASN A 208 31.08 -8.77 43.98
CA ASN A 208 31.30 -10.21 43.95
C ASN A 208 29.99 -10.99 44.21
N SER A 209 29.20 -10.55 45.19
CA SER A 209 27.89 -11.13 45.49
C SER A 209 26.88 -10.97 44.34
N TYR A 210 26.83 -9.79 43.71
CA TYR A 210 25.94 -9.55 42.57
C TYR A 210 26.37 -10.32 41.33
N MET A 211 27.68 -10.44 41.10
CA MET A 211 28.22 -11.27 40.03
C MET A 211 27.83 -12.74 40.22
N GLN A 212 27.88 -13.26 41.46
CA GLN A 212 27.45 -14.62 41.76
C GLN A 212 25.98 -14.86 41.43
N GLN A 213 25.09 -13.97 41.90
CA GLN A 213 23.66 -14.03 41.57
C GLN A 213 23.39 -13.90 40.06
N GLY A 214 24.18 -13.08 39.37
CA GLY A 214 24.08 -12.90 37.92
C GLY A 214 24.45 -14.17 37.15
N ILE A 215 25.54 -14.83 37.55
CA ILE A 215 26.03 -16.05 36.92
C ILE A 215 25.09 -17.23 37.19
N GLU A 216 24.67 -17.44 38.44
CA GLU A 216 23.74 -18.53 38.81
C GLU A 216 22.39 -18.43 38.07
N ASN A 217 21.89 -17.21 37.84
CA ASN A 217 20.65 -17.00 37.09
C ASN A 217 20.84 -16.88 35.57
N SER A 218 22.08 -16.85 35.08
CA SER A 218 22.38 -16.62 33.66
C SER A 218 21.83 -17.74 32.78
N THR A 219 22.05 -19.00 33.17
CA THR A 219 21.56 -20.16 32.43
C THR A 219 20.04 -20.23 32.41
N ASN A 220 19.38 -19.87 33.52
CA ASN A 220 17.91 -19.73 33.57
C ASN A 220 17.40 -18.63 32.63
N ARG A 221 18.07 -17.47 32.57
CA ARG A 221 17.71 -16.40 31.63
C ARG A 221 17.87 -16.83 30.16
N VAL A 222 18.92 -17.59 29.84
CA VAL A 222 19.11 -18.17 28.50
C VAL A 222 18.00 -19.17 28.17
N ARG A 223 17.58 -19.99 29.14
CA ARG A 223 16.43 -20.91 28.98
C ARG A 223 15.13 -20.16 28.75
N ASP A 224 14.84 -19.13 29.54
CA ASP A 224 13.65 -18.29 29.38
C ASP A 224 13.64 -17.59 28.02
N ALA A 225 14.78 -17.04 27.59
CA ALA A 225 14.95 -16.43 26.27
C ALA A 225 14.73 -17.45 25.13
N SER A 226 15.21 -18.69 25.30
CA SER A 226 14.98 -19.79 24.36
C SER A 226 13.51 -20.18 24.28
N VAL A 227 12.82 -20.27 25.42
CA VAL A 227 11.36 -20.52 25.48
C VAL A 227 10.59 -19.41 24.77
N ASP A 228 10.94 -18.16 25.01
CA ASP A 228 10.30 -17.01 24.38
C ASP A 228 10.55 -16.94 22.88
N THR A 229 11.78 -17.22 22.44
CA THR A 229 12.11 -17.31 21.01
C THR A 229 11.28 -18.40 20.34
N ARG A 230 11.11 -19.55 20.99
CA ARG A 230 10.28 -20.65 20.48
C ARG A 230 8.80 -20.27 20.41
N LYS A 231 8.26 -19.59 21.42
CA LYS A 231 6.88 -19.04 21.39
C LYS A 231 6.71 -18.01 20.27
N PHE A 232 7.71 -17.17 20.03
CA PHE A 232 7.70 -16.21 18.93
C PHE A 232 7.66 -16.92 17.57
N LEU A 233 8.48 -17.95 17.35
CA LEU A 233 8.47 -18.75 16.14
C LEU A 233 7.12 -19.47 15.93
N GLU A 234 6.55 -20.03 17.01
CA GLU A 234 5.23 -20.67 16.98
C GLU A 234 4.12 -19.67 16.61
N SER A 235 4.08 -18.50 17.26
CA SER A 235 3.12 -17.44 16.92
C SER A 235 3.29 -16.91 15.50
N THR A 236 4.54 -16.83 15.01
CA THR A 236 4.83 -16.43 13.64
C THR A 236 4.32 -17.48 12.65
N SER A 237 4.50 -18.77 12.94
CA SER A 237 3.97 -19.85 12.11
C SER A 237 2.44 -19.78 12.00
N GLU A 238 1.73 -19.52 13.10
CA GLU A 238 0.28 -19.38 13.05
C GLU A 238 -0.17 -18.13 12.29
N GLN A 239 0.56 -17.02 12.42
CA GLN A 239 0.29 -15.80 11.66
C GLN A 239 0.50 -16.01 10.15
N VAL A 240 1.54 -16.75 9.76
CA VAL A 240 1.79 -17.14 8.36
C VAL A 240 0.63 -17.98 7.83
N ASP A 241 0.19 -19.00 8.58
CA ASP A 241 -0.98 -19.82 8.22
C ASP A 241 -2.25 -18.94 8.08
N HIS A 242 -2.47 -17.98 8.98
CA HIS A 242 -3.62 -17.08 8.89
C HIS A 242 -3.59 -16.20 7.64
N VAL A 243 -2.44 -15.61 7.31
CA VAL A 243 -2.32 -14.73 6.14
C VAL A 243 -2.38 -15.52 4.83
N LEU A 244 -1.61 -16.60 4.71
CA LEU A 244 -1.47 -17.34 3.45
C LEU A 244 -2.65 -18.28 3.17
N ILE A 245 -3.34 -18.77 4.20
CA ILE A 245 -4.44 -19.71 4.04
C ILE A 245 -5.78 -19.02 4.31
N THR A 246 -5.98 -18.45 5.50
CA THR A 246 -7.28 -17.88 5.89
C THR A 246 -7.64 -16.64 5.07
N ASN A 247 -6.76 -15.63 5.05
CA ASN A 247 -7.01 -14.39 4.31
C ASN A 247 -7.04 -14.63 2.79
N TYR A 248 -6.17 -15.50 2.28
CA TYR A 248 -6.22 -15.88 0.87
C TYR A 248 -7.54 -16.58 0.51
N LYS A 249 -8.04 -17.48 1.37
CA LYS A 249 -9.35 -18.13 1.16
C LYS A 249 -10.49 -17.11 1.14
N GLN A 250 -10.47 -16.12 2.02
CA GLN A 250 -11.45 -15.03 2.01
C GLN A 250 -11.39 -14.21 0.71
N LEU A 251 -10.19 -13.89 0.23
CA LEU A 251 -9.98 -13.25 -1.07
C LEU A 251 -10.49 -14.11 -2.22
N SER A 252 -10.17 -15.41 -2.22
CA SER A 252 -10.61 -16.36 -3.26
C SER A 252 -12.13 -16.45 -3.35
N ILE A 253 -12.82 -16.57 -2.21
CA ILE A 253 -14.28 -16.60 -2.16
C ILE A 253 -14.86 -15.29 -2.69
N GLN A 254 -14.29 -14.16 -2.28
CA GLN A 254 -14.82 -12.87 -2.71
C GLN A 254 -14.55 -12.60 -4.20
N LEU A 255 -13.43 -13.06 -4.73
CA LEU A 255 -13.13 -12.94 -6.14
C LEU A 255 -14.04 -13.84 -7.00
N ASP A 256 -14.41 -15.04 -6.53
CA ASP A 256 -15.44 -15.87 -7.18
C ASP A 256 -16.80 -15.17 -7.21
N ASN A 257 -17.23 -14.60 -6.08
CA ASN A 257 -18.48 -13.84 -6.00
C ASN A 257 -18.49 -12.64 -6.97
N ILE A 258 -17.41 -11.85 -6.96
CA ILE A 258 -17.24 -10.70 -7.87
C ILE A 258 -17.32 -11.17 -9.33
N MET A 259 -16.58 -12.21 -9.71
CA MET A 259 -16.59 -12.71 -11.09
C MET A 259 -17.99 -13.14 -11.54
N ARG A 260 -18.76 -13.78 -10.65
CA ARG A 260 -20.16 -14.17 -10.93
C ARG A 260 -21.07 -12.95 -11.03
N GLU A 261 -21.00 -12.02 -10.10
CA GLU A 261 -21.84 -10.81 -10.09
C GLU A 261 -21.53 -9.89 -11.28
N THR A 262 -20.26 -9.55 -11.50
CA THR A 262 -19.79 -8.71 -12.59
C THR A 262 -20.21 -9.25 -13.96
N SER A 263 -20.21 -10.57 -14.14
CA SER A 263 -20.67 -11.17 -15.39
C SER A 263 -22.13 -10.85 -15.72
N SER A 264 -23.00 -10.94 -14.72
CA SER A 264 -24.43 -10.63 -14.87
C SER A 264 -24.65 -9.13 -15.04
N PHE A 265 -23.87 -8.32 -14.32
CA PHE A 265 -23.95 -6.87 -14.36
C PHE A 265 -23.57 -6.32 -15.73
N ILE A 266 -22.45 -6.75 -16.32
CA ILE A 266 -22.00 -6.29 -17.64
C ILE A 266 -23.06 -6.58 -18.72
N ILE A 267 -23.67 -7.76 -18.68
CA ILE A 267 -24.72 -8.14 -19.65
C ILE A 267 -25.95 -7.24 -19.48
N LYS A 268 -26.38 -7.03 -18.23
CA LYS A 268 -27.55 -6.18 -17.93
C LYS A 268 -27.29 -4.71 -18.30
N GLU A 269 -26.11 -4.19 -18.01
CA GLU A 269 -25.73 -2.82 -18.33
C GLU A 269 -25.63 -2.63 -19.84
N LEU A 270 -25.10 -3.62 -20.57
CA LEU A 270 -25.13 -3.62 -22.03
C LEU A 270 -26.56 -3.56 -22.56
N GLU A 271 -27.48 -4.38 -22.04
CA GLU A 271 -28.90 -4.37 -22.45
C GLU A 271 -29.55 -2.99 -22.21
N GLN A 272 -29.29 -2.40 -21.05
CA GLN A 272 -29.88 -1.12 -20.65
C GLN A 272 -29.31 0.06 -21.45
N LYS A 273 -27.98 0.13 -21.60
CA LYS A 273 -27.29 1.22 -22.32
C LYS A 273 -27.46 1.13 -23.83
N SER A 274 -27.56 -0.08 -24.38
CA SER A 274 -27.77 -0.27 -25.82
C SER A 274 -29.21 0.02 -26.27
N MET A 275 -30.14 0.26 -25.33
CA MET A 275 -31.58 0.38 -25.62
C MET A 275 -32.04 -0.74 -26.58
N ALA A 276 -31.54 -1.96 -26.38
CA ALA A 276 -31.76 -3.08 -27.30
C ALA A 276 -33.26 -3.29 -27.60
N VAL A 277 -34.10 -3.05 -26.60
CA VAL A 277 -35.57 -3.08 -26.70
C VAL A 277 -36.09 -2.07 -27.72
N SER A 278 -35.67 -0.80 -27.65
CA SER A 278 -36.08 0.25 -28.59
C SER A 278 -35.60 -0.05 -30.02
N LEU A 279 -34.38 -0.58 -30.16
CA LEU A 279 -33.84 -0.98 -31.45
C LEU A 279 -34.65 -2.13 -32.07
N ILE A 280 -35.07 -3.11 -31.27
CA ILE A 280 -35.92 -4.23 -31.71
C ILE A 280 -37.28 -3.70 -32.21
N TYR A 281 -37.96 -2.84 -31.44
CA TYR A 281 -39.26 -2.27 -31.84
C TYR A 281 -39.15 -1.44 -33.13
N LEU A 282 -38.11 -0.61 -33.24
CA LEU A 282 -37.87 0.17 -34.45
C LEU A 282 -37.67 -0.76 -35.66
N THR A 283 -36.89 -1.82 -35.51
CA THR A 283 -36.62 -2.74 -36.62
C THR A 283 -37.87 -3.55 -37.02
N ASP A 284 -38.70 -3.99 -36.07
CA ASP A 284 -39.99 -4.67 -36.35
C ASP A 284 -40.97 -3.75 -37.09
N PHE A 285 -41.04 -2.47 -36.69
CA PHE A 285 -41.85 -1.47 -37.40
C PHE A 285 -41.35 -1.25 -38.84
N LEU A 286 -40.04 -1.08 -39.01
CA LEU A 286 -39.41 -0.89 -40.32
C LEU A 286 -39.60 -2.09 -41.26
N GLU A 287 -39.65 -3.32 -40.74
CA GLU A 287 -39.90 -4.54 -41.52
C GLU A 287 -41.34 -4.59 -42.10
N LYS A 288 -42.31 -3.91 -41.48
CA LYS A 288 -43.72 -3.85 -41.94
C LYS A 288 -44.00 -2.77 -42.99
N LEU A 289 -43.09 -1.80 -43.14
CA LEU A 289 -43.24 -0.67 -44.07
C LEU A 289 -43.42 -1.06 -45.55
N PRO A 290 -42.72 -2.07 -46.10
CA PRO A 290 -42.91 -2.48 -47.50
C PRO A 290 -44.32 -3.02 -47.79
N GLU A 291 -44.92 -3.75 -46.85
CA GLU A 291 -46.29 -4.26 -47.00
C GLU A 291 -47.31 -3.10 -46.94
N LEU A 292 -47.08 -2.14 -46.05
CA LEU A 292 -47.90 -0.93 -45.96
C LEU A 292 -47.85 -0.12 -47.27
N ARG A 293 -46.67 -0.01 -47.88
CA ARG A 293 -46.49 0.64 -49.19
C ARG A 293 -47.37 0.00 -50.26
N LEU A 294 -47.35 -1.33 -50.38
CA LEU A 294 -48.15 -2.06 -51.37
C LEU A 294 -49.66 -1.83 -51.17
N LYS A 295 -50.12 -1.83 -49.92
CA LYS A 295 -51.52 -1.55 -49.58
C LYS A 295 -51.92 -0.12 -49.95
N LEU A 296 -51.05 0.87 -49.68
CA LEU A 296 -51.29 2.26 -50.05
C LEU A 296 -51.28 2.47 -51.57
N GLN A 297 -50.38 1.81 -52.30
CA GLN A 297 -50.37 1.85 -53.77
C GLN A 297 -51.64 1.26 -54.37
N LYS A 298 -52.10 0.12 -53.85
CA LYS A 298 -53.38 -0.47 -54.25
C LYS A 298 -54.55 0.46 -53.95
N MET A 299 -54.54 1.11 -52.79
CA MET A 299 -55.55 2.10 -52.43
C MET A 299 -55.54 3.30 -53.38
N LYS A 300 -54.36 3.83 -53.74
CA LYS A 300 -54.21 4.90 -54.74
C LYS A 300 -54.80 4.51 -56.10
N SER A 301 -54.53 3.29 -56.57
CA SER A 301 -55.09 2.78 -57.83
C SER A 301 -56.61 2.73 -57.77
N ILE A 302 -57.18 2.11 -56.73
CA ILE A 302 -58.63 1.98 -56.57
C ILE A 302 -59.30 3.35 -56.45
N THR A 303 -58.71 4.28 -55.69
CA THR A 303 -59.22 5.65 -55.55
C THR A 303 -59.20 6.39 -56.89
N ASN A 304 -58.15 6.23 -57.70
CA ASN A 304 -58.07 6.81 -59.03
C ASN A 304 -59.09 6.19 -59.99
N ASP A 305 -59.19 4.86 -60.01
CA ASP A 305 -60.17 4.13 -60.82
C ASP A 305 -61.59 4.56 -60.45
N LEU A 306 -61.90 4.66 -59.16
CA LEU A 306 -63.19 5.11 -58.66
C LEU A 306 -63.49 6.55 -59.08
N ARG A 307 -62.51 7.46 -59.02
CA ARG A 307 -62.66 8.85 -59.49
C ARG A 307 -62.93 8.91 -60.99
N VAL A 308 -62.20 8.12 -61.79
CA VAL A 308 -62.38 8.02 -63.25
C VAL A 308 -63.76 7.43 -63.59
N TYR A 309 -64.12 6.30 -63.00
CA TYR A 309 -65.41 5.65 -63.25
C TYR A 309 -66.59 6.51 -62.78
N ALA A 310 -66.46 7.20 -61.65
CA ALA A 310 -67.46 8.15 -61.21
C ALA A 310 -67.62 9.33 -62.17
N SER A 311 -66.51 9.87 -62.69
CA SER A 311 -66.55 10.92 -63.73
C SER A 311 -67.23 10.41 -64.99
N GLN A 312 -66.85 9.23 -65.49
CA GLN A 312 -67.46 8.62 -66.67
C GLN A 312 -68.95 8.33 -66.48
N LEU A 313 -69.34 7.86 -65.30
CA LEU A 313 -70.73 7.60 -64.94
C LEU A 313 -71.54 8.91 -64.87
N SER A 314 -70.99 9.96 -64.24
CA SER A 314 -71.62 11.28 -64.19
C SER A 314 -71.79 11.88 -65.59
N ASP A 315 -70.75 11.80 -66.43
CA ASP A 315 -70.78 12.25 -67.82
C ASP A 315 -71.78 11.44 -68.66
N GLY A 316 -71.79 10.11 -68.48
CA GLY A 316 -72.72 9.20 -69.16
C GLY A 316 -74.17 9.44 -68.75
N LEU A 317 -74.46 9.60 -67.46
CA LEU A 317 -75.77 9.96 -66.93
C LEU A 317 -76.23 11.33 -67.47
N ARG A 318 -75.32 12.31 -67.51
CA ARG A 318 -75.59 13.63 -68.09
C ARG A 318 -75.89 13.54 -69.59
N GLY A 319 -75.18 12.67 -70.32
CA GLY A 319 -75.43 12.36 -71.73
C GLY A 319 -76.80 11.73 -71.97
N VAL A 320 -77.10 10.63 -71.26
CA VAL A 320 -78.40 9.93 -71.35
C VAL A 320 -79.54 10.86 -70.98
N LYS A 321 -79.41 11.61 -69.88
CA LYS A 321 -80.38 12.62 -69.46
C LYS A 321 -80.67 13.62 -70.59
N ARG A 322 -79.63 14.15 -71.22
CA ARG A 322 -79.76 15.10 -72.33
C ARG A 322 -80.49 14.46 -73.51
N ASP A 323 -80.09 13.27 -73.93
CA ASP A 323 -80.65 12.60 -75.11
C ASP A 323 -82.11 12.19 -74.87
N LEU A 324 -82.44 11.71 -73.67
CA LEU A 324 -83.77 11.29 -73.27
C LEU A 324 -84.73 12.48 -73.12
N LEU A 325 -84.25 13.63 -72.60
CA LEU A 325 -85.00 14.89 -72.64
C LEU A 325 -85.26 15.37 -74.08
N VAL A 326 -84.29 15.28 -74.98
CA VAL A 326 -84.45 15.65 -76.39
C VAL A 326 -85.45 14.74 -77.11
N MET A 327 -85.41 13.42 -76.87
CA MET A 327 -86.36 12.48 -77.48
C MET A 327 -87.79 12.66 -76.94
N LEU A 328 -87.95 12.81 -75.63
CA LEU A 328 -89.27 12.96 -75.02
C LEU A 328 -89.93 14.30 -75.37
N THR A 329 -89.16 15.37 -75.51
CA THR A 329 -89.68 16.68 -75.96
C THR A 329 -90.13 16.66 -77.43
N LYS A 330 -89.53 15.81 -78.27
CA LYS A 330 -89.94 15.62 -79.69
C LYS A 330 -91.09 14.64 -79.88
N CYS A 331 -91.47 13.88 -78.86
CA CYS A 331 -92.55 12.89 -78.93
C CYS A 331 -93.91 13.53 -78.60
N ASN A 332 -94.87 13.48 -79.55
CA ASN A 332 -96.18 14.13 -79.41
C ASN A 332 -97.31 13.19 -78.91
N ASN A 333 -96.96 12.03 -78.34
CA ASN A 333 -97.93 11.05 -77.81
C ASN A 333 -98.13 11.27 -76.30
N LYS A 334 -99.38 11.12 -75.80
CA LYS A 334 -99.70 11.21 -74.36
C LYS A 334 -98.83 10.29 -73.50
N ALA A 335 -98.48 9.11 -74.00
CA ALA A 335 -97.60 8.17 -73.32
C ALA A 335 -96.18 8.73 -73.04
N CYS A 336 -95.64 9.60 -73.90
CA CYS A 336 -94.31 10.19 -73.71
C CYS A 336 -94.31 11.30 -72.64
N GLN A 337 -95.39 12.09 -72.55
CA GLN A 337 -95.54 13.09 -71.50
C GLN A 337 -95.76 12.44 -70.12
N ASP A 338 -96.47 11.31 -70.06
CA ASP A 338 -96.62 10.53 -68.83
C ASP A 338 -95.26 10.02 -68.32
N VAL A 339 -94.36 9.56 -69.21
CA VAL A 339 -93.01 9.12 -68.82
C VAL A 339 -92.16 10.30 -68.31
N LEU A 340 -92.24 11.47 -68.96
CA LEU A 340 -91.50 12.66 -68.54
C LEU A 340 -91.91 13.13 -67.15
N ASN A 341 -93.22 13.15 -66.87
CA ASN A 341 -93.77 13.63 -65.62
C ASN A 341 -93.66 12.59 -64.48
N LYS A 342 -93.77 11.29 -64.79
CA LYS A 342 -93.75 10.21 -63.79
C LYS A 342 -92.36 9.90 -63.25
N TYR A 343 -91.32 10.05 -64.07
CA TYR A 343 -89.95 9.61 -63.71
C TYR A 343 -88.96 10.76 -63.43
N GLU A 344 -89.43 12.02 -63.39
CA GLU A 344 -88.62 13.20 -63.04
C GLU A 344 -87.23 13.24 -63.70
N ILE A 345 -87.14 12.95 -65.00
CA ILE A 345 -85.87 12.72 -65.72
C ILE A 345 -84.90 13.91 -65.63
N GLY A 346 -85.41 15.13 -65.38
CA GLY A 346 -84.60 16.31 -65.07
C GLY A 346 -83.74 16.19 -63.80
N LYS A 347 -84.03 15.25 -62.91
CA LYS A 347 -83.27 14.95 -61.68
C LYS A 347 -82.36 13.73 -61.79
N LEU A 348 -82.22 13.13 -62.97
CA LEU A 348 -81.26 12.06 -63.19
C LEU A 348 -79.84 12.66 -63.06
N ASP A 349 -79.20 12.41 -61.94
CA ASP A 349 -77.83 12.81 -61.63
C ASP A 349 -77.22 11.80 -60.65
N ALA A 350 -75.89 11.74 -60.56
CA ALA A 350 -75.17 10.90 -59.62
C ALA A 350 -75.21 11.49 -58.19
N ASN A 351 -76.42 11.71 -57.63
CA ASN A 351 -76.73 12.03 -56.22
C ASN A 351 -75.63 12.72 -55.37
N GLY A 352 -74.96 13.75 -55.87
CA GLY A 352 -74.01 14.57 -55.10
C GLY A 352 -72.76 13.85 -54.56
N ILE A 353 -72.39 12.69 -55.11
CA ILE A 353 -71.18 11.98 -54.62
C ILE A 353 -69.94 12.58 -55.28
N HIS A 354 -69.28 13.49 -54.57
CA HIS A 354 -68.02 14.10 -55.01
C HIS A 354 -66.82 13.21 -54.69
N TYR A 355 -66.51 12.29 -55.61
CA TYR A 355 -65.33 11.43 -55.52
C TYR A 355 -64.00 12.20 -55.63
N ASP A 356 -64.04 13.49 -55.95
CA ASP A 356 -62.89 14.40 -55.90
C ASP A 356 -62.38 14.64 -54.46
N GLN A 357 -63.24 14.45 -53.46
CA GLN A 357 -62.90 14.62 -52.04
C GLN A 357 -62.19 13.40 -51.42
N LEU A 358 -61.97 12.33 -52.20
CA LEU A 358 -61.20 11.18 -51.73
C LEU A 358 -59.74 11.59 -51.44
N PRO A 359 -59.18 11.20 -50.28
CA PRO A 359 -57.85 11.61 -49.87
C PRO A 359 -56.77 11.11 -50.84
N ASP A 360 -55.85 11.99 -51.21
CA ASP A 360 -54.67 11.63 -51.99
C ASP A 360 -53.58 11.11 -51.04
N VAL A 361 -53.17 9.86 -51.25
CA VAL A 361 -52.12 9.20 -50.46
C VAL A 361 -50.74 9.26 -51.12
N THR A 362 -50.59 10.05 -52.18
CA THR A 362 -49.31 10.19 -52.91
C THR A 362 -48.18 10.66 -52.00
N GLU A 363 -48.40 11.69 -51.18
CA GLU A 363 -47.38 12.20 -50.25
C GLU A 363 -46.95 11.15 -49.21
N ILE A 364 -47.90 10.34 -48.72
CA ILE A 364 -47.62 9.26 -47.76
C ILE A 364 -46.77 8.16 -48.42
N ILE A 365 -47.09 7.81 -49.68
CA ILE A 365 -46.32 6.82 -50.45
C ILE A 365 -44.90 7.34 -50.72
N ASP A 366 -44.73 8.62 -51.06
CA ASP A 366 -43.43 9.22 -51.35
C ASP A 366 -42.54 9.31 -50.10
N ASN A 367 -43.13 9.68 -48.96
CA ASN A 367 -42.43 9.67 -47.67
C ASN A 367 -42.01 8.25 -47.26
N LEU A 368 -42.87 7.26 -47.51
CA LEU A 368 -42.57 5.85 -47.26
C LEU A 368 -41.47 5.33 -48.20
N ASP A 369 -41.48 5.76 -49.46
CA ASP A 369 -40.42 5.47 -50.44
C ASP A 369 -39.07 6.05 -50.02
N ASN A 370 -39.06 7.29 -49.54
CA ASN A 370 -37.86 7.91 -48.99
C ASN A 370 -37.32 7.16 -47.76
N LEU A 371 -38.19 6.59 -46.92
CA LEU A 371 -37.77 5.87 -45.73
C LEU A 371 -37.24 4.46 -46.05
N ILE A 372 -37.87 3.77 -47.00
CA ILE A 372 -37.43 2.45 -47.50
C ILE A 372 -36.13 2.58 -48.30
N SER A 373 -36.00 3.59 -49.16
CA SER A 373 -34.79 3.83 -49.97
C SER A 373 -33.58 4.27 -49.16
N LYS A 374 -33.77 4.90 -47.99
CA LYS A 374 -32.67 5.32 -47.10
C LYS A 374 -32.01 4.18 -46.31
N ASP A 375 -32.32 2.91 -46.62
CA ASP A 375 -31.67 1.75 -46.01
C ASP A 375 -31.78 1.69 -44.47
N ILE A 376 -32.73 2.42 -43.88
CA ILE A 376 -32.88 2.52 -42.42
C ILE A 376 -33.28 1.16 -41.84
N ALA A 377 -34.11 0.40 -42.55
CA ALA A 377 -34.47 -0.96 -42.20
C ALA A 377 -33.24 -1.89 -42.18
N SER A 378 -32.35 -1.76 -43.18
CA SER A 378 -31.13 -2.55 -43.26
C SER A 378 -30.12 -2.13 -42.18
N ALA A 379 -30.03 -0.84 -41.86
CA ALA A 379 -29.23 -0.31 -40.76
C ALA A 379 -29.72 -0.77 -39.38
N GLY A 380 -31.03 -0.75 -39.13
CA GLY A 380 -31.64 -1.24 -37.89
C GLY A 380 -31.41 -2.73 -37.69
N LYS A 381 -31.58 -3.53 -38.76
CA LYS A 381 -31.28 -4.97 -38.76
C LYS A 381 -29.80 -5.24 -38.45
N ARG A 382 -28.87 -4.53 -39.10
CA ARG A 382 -27.43 -4.63 -38.78
C ARG A 382 -27.14 -4.30 -37.32
N GLY A 383 -27.72 -3.22 -36.80
CA GLY A 383 -27.55 -2.84 -35.39
C GLY A 383 -28.03 -3.91 -34.42
N ARG A 384 -29.21 -4.50 -34.68
CA ARG A 384 -29.78 -5.61 -33.89
C ARG A 384 -28.88 -6.84 -33.93
N ASP A 385 -28.38 -7.20 -35.11
CA ASP A 385 -27.52 -8.36 -35.29
C ASP A 385 -26.18 -8.18 -34.57
N ILE A 386 -25.58 -6.98 -34.64
CA ILE A 386 -24.35 -6.64 -33.91
C ILE A 386 -24.56 -6.73 -32.39
N LEU A 387 -25.65 -6.16 -31.85
CA LEU A 387 -25.94 -6.23 -30.41
C LEU A 387 -26.16 -7.68 -29.95
N ASN A 388 -26.87 -8.49 -30.73
CA ASN A 388 -27.06 -9.91 -30.44
C ASN A 388 -25.75 -10.69 -30.49
N GLN A 389 -24.91 -10.43 -31.50
CA GLN A 389 -23.57 -11.03 -31.59
C GLN A 389 -22.71 -10.65 -30.40
N MET A 390 -22.72 -9.37 -29.98
CA MET A 390 -21.98 -8.90 -28.81
C MET A 390 -22.45 -9.60 -27.52
N ARG A 391 -23.78 -9.74 -27.34
CA ARG A 391 -24.36 -10.47 -26.20
C ARG A 391 -23.88 -11.92 -26.17
N VAL A 392 -23.98 -12.64 -27.29
CA VAL A 392 -23.55 -14.04 -27.39
C VAL A 392 -22.05 -14.15 -27.17
N HIS A 393 -21.26 -13.25 -27.76
CA HIS A 393 -19.82 -13.23 -27.62
C HIS A 393 -19.38 -12.98 -26.17
N LEU A 394 -20.02 -12.03 -25.47
CA LEU A 394 -19.75 -11.77 -24.05
C LEU A 394 -20.11 -12.97 -23.19
N ASN A 395 -21.32 -13.54 -23.35
CA ASN A 395 -21.75 -14.69 -22.55
C ASN A 395 -20.82 -15.90 -22.74
N THR A 396 -20.46 -16.20 -23.99
CA THR A 396 -19.53 -17.29 -24.30
C THR A 396 -18.12 -17.03 -23.80
N THR A 397 -17.62 -15.80 -23.91
CA THR A 397 -16.30 -15.39 -23.41
C THR A 397 -16.22 -15.51 -21.89
N ILE A 398 -17.20 -14.95 -21.18
CA ILE A 398 -17.31 -15.04 -19.72
C ILE A 398 -17.38 -16.51 -19.29
N ALA A 399 -18.29 -17.30 -19.85
CA ALA A 399 -18.44 -18.72 -19.50
C ALA A 399 -17.16 -19.53 -19.76
N LYS A 400 -16.35 -19.13 -20.75
CA LYS A 400 -15.07 -19.78 -21.09
C LYS A 400 -13.92 -19.39 -20.16
N TYR A 401 -13.86 -18.13 -19.70
CA TYR A 401 -12.72 -17.62 -18.92
C TYR A 401 -12.94 -17.67 -17.41
N THR A 402 -14.16 -17.51 -16.92
CA THR A 402 -14.49 -17.62 -15.48
C THR A 402 -13.93 -18.89 -14.82
N PRO A 403 -14.16 -20.11 -15.35
CA PRO A 403 -13.62 -21.32 -14.73
C PRO A 403 -12.09 -21.38 -14.76
N LYS A 404 -11.43 -20.81 -15.79
CA LYS A 404 -9.96 -20.76 -15.87
C LYS A 404 -9.35 -19.84 -14.82
N ILE A 405 -10.02 -18.71 -14.56
CA ILE A 405 -9.61 -17.77 -13.51
C ILE A 405 -9.77 -18.42 -12.14
N ILE A 406 -10.92 -19.05 -11.88
CA ILE A 406 -11.18 -19.79 -10.63
C ILE A 406 -10.14 -20.90 -10.43
N ASP A 407 -9.84 -21.69 -11.47
CA ASP A 407 -8.81 -22.73 -11.41
C ASP A 407 -7.42 -22.15 -11.09
N SER A 408 -7.07 -21.01 -11.69
CA SER A 408 -5.80 -20.33 -11.41
C SER A 408 -5.72 -19.80 -9.97
N ILE A 409 -6.82 -19.27 -9.44
CA ILE A 409 -6.95 -18.84 -8.04
C ILE A 409 -6.79 -20.05 -7.10
N ASN A 410 -7.46 -21.17 -7.39
CA ASN A 410 -7.32 -22.39 -6.59
C ASN A 410 -5.88 -22.92 -6.60
N LYS A 411 -5.23 -22.94 -7.77
CA LYS A 411 -3.80 -23.31 -7.89
C LYS A 411 -2.89 -22.40 -7.08
N ALA A 412 -3.12 -21.08 -7.11
CA ALA A 412 -2.39 -20.15 -6.28
C ALA A 412 -2.66 -20.39 -4.77
N GLY A 413 -3.90 -20.72 -4.38
CA GLY A 413 -4.23 -21.13 -3.02
C GLY A 413 -3.48 -22.37 -2.56
N HIS A 414 -3.38 -23.40 -3.40
CA HIS A 414 -2.59 -24.60 -3.12
C HIS A 414 -1.09 -24.28 -3.01
N ALA A 415 -0.57 -23.39 -3.87
CA ALA A 415 0.82 -22.94 -3.78
C ALA A 415 1.11 -22.18 -2.48
N PHE A 416 0.20 -21.29 -2.05
CA PHE A 416 0.32 -20.60 -0.77
C PHE A 416 0.23 -21.56 0.41
N GLN A 417 -0.65 -22.56 0.35
CA GLN A 417 -0.75 -23.60 1.37
C GLN A 417 0.53 -24.44 1.46
N HIS A 418 1.13 -24.80 0.31
CA HIS A 418 2.42 -25.49 0.27
C HIS A 418 3.53 -24.64 0.90
N ALA A 419 3.64 -23.37 0.49
CA ALA A 419 4.62 -22.43 1.06
C ALA A 419 4.43 -22.24 2.58
N SER A 420 3.18 -22.14 3.05
CA SER A 420 2.86 -22.05 4.49
C SER A 420 3.34 -23.28 5.26
N ASN A 421 3.08 -24.49 4.73
CA ASN A 421 3.52 -25.74 5.33
C ASN A 421 5.06 -25.87 5.36
N GLU A 422 5.74 -25.43 4.30
CA GLU A 422 7.20 -25.44 4.22
C GLU A 422 7.83 -24.48 5.23
N ILE A 423 7.32 -23.24 5.31
CA ILE A 423 7.74 -22.26 6.33
C ILE A 423 7.52 -22.81 7.73
N LYS A 424 6.34 -23.39 8.00
CA LYS A 424 6.02 -24.01 9.29
C LYS A 424 6.97 -25.14 9.66
N LEU A 425 7.36 -25.96 8.68
CA LEU A 425 8.31 -27.05 8.88
C LEU A 425 9.71 -26.53 9.22
N GLU A 426 10.19 -25.50 8.53
CA GLU A 426 11.48 -24.86 8.84
C GLU A 426 11.48 -24.13 10.19
N LEU A 427 10.41 -23.40 10.52
CA LEU A 427 10.26 -22.76 11.84
C LEU A 427 10.24 -23.80 12.97
N ASN A 428 9.57 -24.94 12.76
CA ASN A 428 9.56 -26.04 13.73
C ASN A 428 10.94 -26.68 13.90
N LYS A 429 11.67 -26.91 12.80
CA LYS A 429 13.07 -27.40 12.86
C LYS A 429 13.94 -26.44 13.65
N LEU A 430 13.87 -25.14 13.35
CA LEU A 430 14.62 -24.12 14.07
C LEU A 430 14.27 -24.08 15.56
N SER A 431 12.98 -24.17 15.90
CA SER A 431 12.50 -24.24 17.29
C SER A 431 13.08 -25.45 18.05
N GLN A 432 13.22 -26.60 17.39
CA GLN A 432 13.84 -27.79 17.99
C GLN A 432 15.36 -27.63 18.13
N VAL A 433 16.06 -27.12 17.11
CA VAL A 433 17.50 -26.84 17.19
C VAL A 433 17.81 -25.88 18.34
N ILE A 434 17.03 -24.81 18.49
CA ILE A 434 17.16 -23.86 19.59
C ILE A 434 16.96 -24.57 20.94
N LYS A 435 15.93 -25.40 21.08
CA LYS A 435 15.65 -26.15 22.30
C LYS A 435 16.80 -27.08 22.68
N ASP A 436 17.28 -27.88 21.73
CA ASP A 436 18.29 -28.91 21.96
C ASP A 436 19.66 -28.29 22.24
N ASN A 437 20.06 -27.29 21.45
CA ASN A 437 21.30 -26.55 21.69
C ASN A 437 21.24 -25.81 23.02
N THR A 438 20.13 -25.12 23.32
CA THR A 438 19.99 -24.44 24.62
C THR A 438 20.16 -25.44 25.75
N LYS A 439 19.40 -26.55 25.74
CA LYS A 439 19.50 -27.58 26.79
C LYS A 439 20.92 -28.12 26.93
N LYS A 440 21.61 -28.39 25.82
CA LYS A 440 22.99 -28.90 25.82
C LYS A 440 23.96 -27.88 26.43
N TYR A 441 24.00 -26.66 25.92
CA TYR A 441 24.96 -25.64 26.36
C TYR A 441 24.66 -25.10 27.76
N THR A 442 23.38 -24.93 28.12
CA THR A 442 23.01 -24.52 29.47
C THR A 442 23.20 -25.64 30.49
N GLY A 443 23.12 -26.91 30.07
CA GLY A 443 23.44 -28.05 30.94
C GLY A 443 24.93 -28.11 31.25
N VAL A 444 25.78 -28.04 30.22
CA VAL A 444 27.24 -27.95 30.41
C VAL A 444 27.61 -26.75 31.26
N ALA A 445 27.02 -25.58 31.01
CA ALA A 445 27.26 -24.40 31.82
C ALA A 445 26.84 -24.59 33.28
N ASP A 446 25.68 -25.20 33.56
CA ASP A 446 25.26 -25.51 34.93
C ASP A 446 26.27 -26.42 35.63
N ASP A 447 26.75 -27.48 34.96
CA ASP A 447 27.75 -28.40 35.52
C ASP A 447 29.04 -27.66 35.90
N TYR A 448 29.55 -26.79 35.01
CA TYR A 448 30.72 -25.94 35.30
C TYR A 448 30.47 -24.94 36.42
N LEU A 449 29.26 -24.37 36.50
CA LEU A 449 28.90 -23.42 37.55
C LEU A 449 28.78 -24.10 38.91
N GLU A 450 28.29 -25.33 38.96
CA GLU A 450 28.23 -26.13 40.19
C GLU A 450 29.62 -26.52 40.66
N GLU A 451 30.52 -26.94 39.74
CA GLU A 451 31.89 -27.34 40.09
C GLU A 451 32.79 -26.14 40.45
N TYR A 452 32.81 -25.07 39.62
CA TYR A 452 33.76 -23.96 39.74
C TYR A 452 33.19 -22.70 40.38
N GLY A 453 31.86 -22.59 40.51
CA GLY A 453 31.18 -21.44 41.09
C GLY A 453 31.67 -21.07 42.50
N PRO A 454 31.78 -22.03 43.44
CA PRO A 454 32.30 -21.78 44.77
C PRO A 454 33.74 -21.24 44.76
N TYR A 455 34.63 -21.84 43.96
CA TYR A 455 36.03 -21.41 43.86
C TYR A 455 36.15 -19.98 43.35
N ARG A 456 35.35 -19.61 42.34
CA ARG A 456 35.28 -18.24 41.82
C ARG A 456 34.85 -17.25 42.89
N PHE A 457 33.82 -17.60 43.67
CA PHE A 457 33.30 -16.75 44.73
C PHE A 457 34.33 -16.52 45.85
N TYR A 458 35.00 -17.59 46.31
CA TYR A 458 36.03 -17.48 47.35
C TYR A 458 37.28 -16.75 46.86
N PHE A 459 37.72 -16.97 45.62
CA PHE A 459 38.82 -16.22 45.04
C PHE A 459 38.53 -14.71 45.01
N GLY A 460 37.29 -14.33 44.67
CA GLY A 460 36.86 -12.93 44.68
C GLY A 460 36.73 -12.29 46.08
N ILE A 461 36.82 -13.07 47.17
CA ILE A 461 36.87 -12.56 48.55
C ILE A 461 38.30 -12.55 49.09
N ALA A 462 39.16 -13.43 48.58
CA ALA A 462 40.55 -13.56 49.03
C ALA A 462 41.48 -12.46 48.48
N VAL A 463 41.11 -11.83 47.36
CA VAL A 463 41.73 -10.64 46.76
C VAL A 463 41.11 -9.39 47.35
#